data_AF-A0A7C9VP74-F1
#
_entry.id   AF-A0A7C9VP74-F1
#
_cell.length_a   1.000
_cell.length_b   1.000
_cell.length_c   1.000
_cell.angle_alpha   90.00
_cell.angle_beta   90.00
_cell.angle_gamma   90.00
#
_symmetry.space_group_name_H-M   'P 1'
#
loop_
_entity.id
_entity.type
_entity.pdbx_description
1 polymer ?
#
loop_
_entity_poly.entity_id
_entity_poly.type
_entity_poly.pdbx_seq_one_letter_code
_entity_poly.pdbx_strand_id
1 'polypeptide(L)'
;MGAKDWMLFYASDDVSKVLRSSPKIDREATTALVERLYQGHDIRPIADGSLYLGNPPEGEVYAGVFPGLSIVCTWEAANDAPTDLSPRFVREAAGRTLYLHAMHSVVDFFAYAIWSPDGSVRRSFSLSPDSGVIEDIGTPLPFEEKYLAGDPEFIETLDEDDDYPFRFHPLDLAEAALRALFGFNYEGMWEDDDPALEEIVLSGFAVTPS
;
A
#
# COMPACT_ATOMS: atom_id res chain seq x y z
N MET A 1 9.87 -5.49 15.65
CA MET A 1 10.17 -5.49 14.21
C MET A 1 8.93 -4.84 13.62
N GLY A 2 9.02 -3.57 13.23
CA GLY A 2 7.83 -2.77 12.90
C GLY A 2 7.22 -3.20 11.56
N ALA A 3 5.97 -2.81 11.32
CA ALA A 3 5.27 -3.14 10.08
C ALA A 3 5.94 -2.50 8.85
N LYS A 4 5.80 -3.18 7.71
CA LYS A 4 6.27 -2.73 6.40
C LYS A 4 5.29 -3.24 5.35
N ASP A 5 5.05 -2.43 4.34
CA ASP A 5 4.28 -2.84 3.18
C ASP A 5 4.68 -2.03 1.94
N TRP A 6 4.49 -2.61 0.75
CA TRP A 6 4.64 -1.98 -0.55
C TRP A 6 3.58 -2.56 -1.49
N MET A 7 2.38 -1.98 -1.44
CA MET A 7 1.17 -2.60 -1.99
C MET A 7 0.50 -1.70 -3.03
N LEU A 8 -0.02 -2.35 -4.06
CA LEU A 8 -0.90 -1.77 -5.06
C LEU A 8 -2.25 -2.48 -5.01
N PHE A 9 -3.34 -1.72 -4.96
CA PHE A 9 -4.70 -2.24 -5.03
C PHE A 9 -5.43 -1.66 -6.24
N TYR A 10 -5.94 -2.52 -7.10
CA TYR A 10 -6.76 -2.17 -8.26
C TYR A 10 -8.22 -2.51 -7.98
N ALA A 11 -9.04 -1.51 -7.67
CA ALA A 11 -10.37 -1.71 -7.12
C ALA A 11 -11.49 -1.24 -8.06
N SER A 12 -12.51 -2.10 -8.22
CA SER A 12 -13.80 -1.78 -8.85
C SER A 12 -14.97 -1.80 -7.86
N ASP A 13 -14.74 -2.27 -6.64
CA ASP A 13 -15.68 -2.30 -5.50
C ASP A 13 -14.92 -1.81 -4.24
N ASP A 14 -15.61 -1.70 -3.11
CA ASP A 14 -15.04 -1.37 -1.81
C ASP A 14 -14.01 -2.43 -1.37
N VAL A 15 -12.75 -2.02 -1.17
CA VAL A 15 -11.63 -2.94 -0.87
C VAL A 15 -11.89 -3.72 0.41
N SER A 16 -12.32 -3.01 1.47
CA SER A 16 -12.57 -3.60 2.78
C SER A 16 -13.68 -4.64 2.74
N LYS A 17 -14.78 -4.35 2.05
CA LYS A 17 -15.88 -5.31 1.83
C LYS A 17 -15.41 -6.56 1.08
N VAL A 18 -14.56 -6.40 0.05
CA VAL A 18 -14.00 -7.56 -0.68
C VAL A 18 -13.14 -8.40 0.25
N LEU A 19 -12.20 -7.80 0.98
CA LEU A 19 -11.29 -8.52 1.88
C LEU A 19 -12.03 -9.26 3.00
N ARG A 20 -13.02 -8.64 3.64
CA ARG A 20 -13.84 -9.25 4.71
C ARG A 20 -14.67 -10.44 4.25
N SER A 21 -14.85 -10.62 2.94
CA SER A 21 -15.53 -11.81 2.40
C SER A 21 -14.63 -13.05 2.34
N SER A 22 -13.36 -12.94 2.75
CA SER A 22 -12.33 -13.97 2.61
C SER A 22 -12.30 -14.56 1.19
N PRO A 23 -12.08 -13.72 0.16
CA PRO A 23 -12.24 -14.11 -1.22
C PRO A 23 -11.18 -15.14 -1.61
N LYS A 24 -11.57 -16.10 -2.45
CA LYS A 24 -10.62 -17.05 -3.02
C LYS A 24 -9.89 -16.42 -4.20
N ILE A 25 -8.58 -16.60 -4.23
CA ILE A 25 -7.73 -16.16 -5.33
C ILE A 25 -8.08 -16.89 -6.65
N ASP A 26 -8.21 -16.12 -7.72
CA ASP A 26 -8.20 -16.62 -9.10
C ASP A 26 -6.75 -16.69 -9.60
N ARG A 27 -6.16 -17.89 -9.55
CA ARG A 27 -4.75 -18.09 -9.89
C ARG A 27 -4.42 -17.89 -11.36
N GLU A 28 -5.35 -18.20 -12.26
CA GLU A 28 -5.15 -18.02 -13.70
C GLU A 28 -5.13 -16.52 -14.01
N ALA A 29 -6.13 -15.78 -13.51
CA ALA A 29 -6.17 -14.33 -13.66
C ALA A 29 -4.98 -13.64 -12.96
N THR A 30 -4.53 -14.17 -11.83
CA THR A 30 -3.35 -13.65 -11.11
C THR A 30 -2.07 -13.83 -11.91
N THR A 31 -1.83 -15.01 -12.49
CA THR A 31 -0.67 -15.24 -13.37
C THR A 31 -0.70 -14.27 -14.55
N ALA A 32 -1.86 -14.13 -15.20
CA ALA A 32 -2.03 -13.23 -16.33
C ALA A 32 -1.81 -11.75 -15.95
N LEU A 33 -2.16 -11.34 -14.73
CA LEU A 33 -1.89 -9.99 -14.21
C LEU A 33 -0.38 -9.75 -14.10
N VAL A 34 0.36 -10.68 -13.49
CA VAL A 34 1.82 -10.55 -13.32
C VAL A 34 2.53 -10.56 -14.66
N GLU A 35 2.13 -11.42 -15.61
CA GLU A 35 2.69 -11.45 -16.97
C GLU A 35 2.51 -10.12 -17.73
N ARG A 36 1.38 -9.42 -17.54
CA ARG A 36 1.16 -8.09 -18.12
C ARG A 36 2.04 -7.02 -17.47
N LEU A 37 2.14 -7.04 -16.13
CA LEU A 37 2.91 -6.05 -15.36
C LEU A 37 4.43 -6.17 -15.58
N TYR A 38 4.91 -7.39 -15.82
CA TYR A 38 6.34 -7.70 -15.96
C TYR A 38 6.65 -8.24 -17.36
N GLN A 39 6.01 -7.67 -18.39
CA GLN A 39 6.29 -8.03 -19.78
C GLN A 39 7.79 -7.91 -20.09
N GLY A 40 8.38 -8.97 -20.65
CA GLY A 40 9.82 -9.02 -20.95
C GLY A 40 10.72 -9.35 -19.76
N HIS A 41 10.15 -9.85 -18.66
CA HIS A 41 10.89 -10.48 -17.57
C HIS A 41 10.69 -11.99 -17.62
N ASP A 42 11.66 -12.72 -17.08
CA ASP A 42 11.50 -14.13 -16.77
C ASP A 42 10.70 -14.25 -15.46
N ILE A 43 9.56 -14.93 -15.53
CA ILE A 43 8.63 -15.09 -14.40
C ILE A 43 8.62 -16.56 -13.99
N ARG A 44 8.92 -16.84 -12.72
CA ARG A 44 8.90 -18.20 -12.15
C ARG A 44 8.01 -18.24 -10.91
N PRO A 45 7.03 -19.17 -10.83
CA PRO A 45 6.27 -19.37 -9.61
C PRO A 45 7.18 -19.74 -8.42
N ILE A 46 6.86 -19.17 -7.26
CA ILE A 46 7.46 -19.51 -5.96
C ILE A 46 6.35 -19.90 -4.98
N ALA A 47 6.67 -20.06 -3.70
CA ALA A 47 5.67 -20.36 -2.69
C ALA A 47 4.65 -19.21 -2.58
N ASP A 48 3.40 -19.56 -2.31
CA ASP A 48 2.38 -18.55 -1.99
C ASP A 48 2.72 -17.83 -0.68
N GLY A 49 2.22 -16.60 -0.59
CA GLY A 49 2.22 -15.80 0.62
C GLY A 49 0.80 -15.43 1.02
N SER A 50 0.71 -14.43 1.88
CA SER A 50 -0.56 -13.82 2.27
C SER A 50 -0.41 -12.31 2.34
N LEU A 51 -1.53 -11.60 2.37
CA LEU A 51 -1.54 -10.14 2.51
C LEU A 51 -0.90 -9.67 3.82
N TYR A 52 -0.79 -10.53 4.83
CA TYR A 52 -0.08 -10.24 6.07
C TYR A 52 1.40 -9.87 5.88
N LEU A 53 2.03 -10.31 4.77
CA LEU A 53 3.42 -9.97 4.43
C LEU A 53 3.46 -9.15 3.14
N GLY A 54 3.00 -7.91 3.22
CA GLY A 54 2.88 -6.98 2.08
C GLY A 54 4.19 -6.35 1.58
N ASN A 55 5.36 -6.78 2.06
CA ASN A 55 6.68 -6.17 1.78
C ASN A 55 7.70 -7.18 1.17
N PRO A 56 7.42 -7.76 0.00
CA PRO A 56 8.30 -8.80 -0.54
C PRO A 56 9.69 -8.28 -0.91
N PRO A 57 10.73 -9.11 -0.83
CA PRO A 57 12.08 -8.70 -1.22
C PRO A 57 12.15 -8.32 -2.70
N GLU A 58 13.19 -7.56 -3.06
CA GLU A 58 13.46 -7.22 -4.46
C GLU A 58 13.53 -8.49 -5.34
N GLY A 59 12.87 -8.44 -6.50
CA GLY A 59 12.77 -9.57 -7.42
C GLY A 59 11.68 -10.60 -7.05
N GLU A 60 10.93 -10.40 -5.97
CA GLU A 60 9.72 -11.17 -5.67
C GLU A 60 8.46 -10.31 -5.76
N VAL A 61 7.40 -10.91 -6.28
CA VAL A 61 6.08 -10.31 -6.45
C VAL A 61 5.05 -11.24 -5.86
N TYR A 62 4.17 -10.72 -5.02
CA TYR A 62 3.03 -11.47 -4.51
C TYR A 62 1.77 -10.79 -5.02
N ALA A 63 0.91 -11.53 -5.70
CA ALA A 63 -0.27 -10.96 -6.33
C ALA A 63 -1.51 -11.83 -6.10
N GLY A 64 -2.68 -11.21 -6.14
CA GLY A 64 -3.96 -11.90 -6.04
C GLY A 64 -5.02 -11.17 -6.84
N VAL A 65 -5.76 -11.91 -7.66
CA VAL A 65 -6.96 -11.43 -8.33
C VAL A 65 -8.18 -12.04 -7.66
N PHE A 66 -9.11 -11.18 -7.28
CA PHE A 66 -10.35 -11.48 -6.59
C PHE A 66 -11.51 -10.79 -7.32
N PRO A 67 -12.77 -11.18 -7.07
CA PRO A 67 -13.92 -10.43 -7.58
C PRO A 67 -13.86 -8.95 -7.17
N GLY A 68 -13.72 -8.05 -8.14
CA GLY A 68 -13.70 -6.59 -7.92
C GLY A 68 -12.39 -6.02 -7.38
N LEU A 69 -11.35 -6.83 -7.15
CA LEU A 69 -10.08 -6.40 -6.57
C LEU A 69 -8.90 -7.14 -7.18
N SER A 70 -7.80 -6.45 -7.43
CA SER A 70 -6.50 -7.07 -7.64
C SER A 70 -5.47 -6.44 -6.72
N ILE A 71 -4.60 -7.25 -6.14
CA ILE A 71 -3.56 -6.83 -5.21
C ILE A 71 -2.21 -7.23 -5.79
N VAL A 72 -1.22 -6.33 -5.70
CA VAL A 72 0.17 -6.61 -6.06
C VAL A 72 1.07 -6.02 -4.98
N CYS A 73 1.83 -6.88 -4.30
CA CYS A 73 2.91 -6.50 -3.41
C CYS A 73 4.23 -6.61 -4.18
N THR A 74 5.02 -5.54 -4.20
CA THR A 74 6.29 -5.47 -4.92
C THR A 74 7.18 -4.38 -4.35
N TRP A 75 8.50 -4.63 -4.30
CA TRP A 75 9.50 -3.61 -3.96
C TRP A 75 9.39 -2.34 -4.83
N GLU A 76 8.92 -2.46 -6.08
CA GLU A 76 8.78 -1.30 -6.99
C GLU A 76 7.67 -0.31 -6.59
N ALA A 77 6.84 -0.63 -5.61
CA ALA A 77 5.89 0.31 -5.01
C ALA A 77 6.53 1.15 -3.89
N ALA A 78 7.74 0.81 -3.43
CA ALA A 78 8.47 1.46 -2.33
C ALA A 78 9.17 2.78 -2.73
N ASN A 79 8.64 3.55 -3.69
CA ASN A 79 9.28 4.79 -4.15
C ASN A 79 9.01 5.94 -3.17
N ASP A 80 9.98 6.85 -3.03
CA ASP A 80 9.85 8.06 -2.20
C ASP A 80 8.68 8.94 -2.67
N ALA A 81 8.51 9.11 -3.98
CA ALA A 81 7.40 9.84 -4.59
C ALA A 81 6.42 8.83 -5.24
N PRO A 82 5.19 8.68 -4.74
CA PRO A 82 4.22 7.76 -5.34
C PRO A 82 3.92 8.06 -6.81
N THR A 83 4.03 9.32 -7.24
CA THR A 83 3.78 9.69 -8.64
C THR A 83 4.86 9.24 -9.62
N ASP A 84 6.03 8.84 -9.12
CA ASP A 84 7.09 8.19 -9.91
C ASP A 84 6.81 6.71 -10.17
N LEU A 85 5.69 6.16 -9.65
CA LEU A 85 5.27 4.79 -9.92
C LEU A 85 5.27 4.50 -11.42
N SER A 86 5.93 3.40 -11.79
CA SER A 86 6.11 3.02 -13.19
C SER A 86 4.77 3.05 -13.96
N PRO A 87 4.70 3.70 -15.13
CA PRO A 87 3.46 3.84 -15.90
C PRO A 87 2.79 2.50 -16.27
N ARG A 88 3.49 1.37 -16.16
CA ARG A 88 2.90 0.05 -16.35
C ARG A 88 1.93 -0.33 -15.24
N PHE A 89 2.23 0.01 -13.98
CA PHE A 89 1.32 -0.23 -12.86
C PHE A 89 0.10 0.68 -12.96
N VAL A 90 0.28 1.95 -13.32
CA VAL A 90 -0.84 2.90 -13.49
C VAL A 90 -1.78 2.46 -14.63
N ARG A 91 -1.23 2.04 -15.78
CA ARG A 91 -2.04 1.58 -16.93
C ARG A 91 -2.83 0.31 -16.65
N GLU A 92 -2.32 -0.60 -15.83
CA GLU A 92 -3.02 -1.83 -15.44
C GLU A 92 -4.33 -1.55 -14.68
N ALA A 93 -4.49 -0.36 -14.09
CA ALA A 93 -5.74 0.04 -13.47
C ALA A 93 -6.92 -0.01 -14.45
N ALA A 94 -6.72 0.37 -15.72
CA ALA A 94 -7.66 0.13 -16.81
C ALA A 94 -9.13 0.48 -16.50
N GLY A 95 -9.39 1.68 -15.94
CA GLY A 95 -10.74 2.11 -15.55
C GLY A 95 -11.13 1.79 -14.09
N ARG A 96 -10.19 1.24 -13.31
CA ARG A 96 -10.33 1.00 -11.87
C ARG A 96 -9.63 2.08 -11.07
N THR A 97 -10.02 2.25 -9.81
CA THR A 97 -9.23 3.06 -8.89
C THR A 97 -7.96 2.28 -8.54
N LEU A 98 -6.80 2.93 -8.64
CA LEU A 98 -5.53 2.39 -8.16
C LEU A 98 -5.18 3.08 -6.85
N TYR A 99 -4.88 2.28 -5.83
CA TYR A 99 -4.26 2.72 -4.59
C TYR A 99 -2.83 2.22 -4.54
N LEU A 100 -1.92 3.06 -4.06
CA LEU A 100 -0.59 2.68 -3.59
C LEU A 100 -0.55 2.95 -2.11
N HIS A 101 0.01 2.02 -1.34
CA HIS A 101 0.38 2.21 0.04
C HIS A 101 1.77 1.63 0.26
N ALA A 102 2.64 2.42 0.89
CA ALA A 102 3.98 2.02 1.22
C ALA A 102 4.36 2.57 2.59
N MET A 103 4.90 1.72 3.46
CA MET A 103 5.51 2.16 4.71
C MET A 103 6.77 1.36 5.05
N HIS A 104 7.72 2.03 5.71
CA HIS A 104 8.96 1.42 6.15
C HIS A 104 9.35 1.90 7.56
N SER A 105 8.95 1.11 8.56
CA SER A 105 9.11 1.45 9.99
C SER A 105 10.54 1.72 10.50
N VAL A 106 11.59 1.25 9.81
CA VAL A 106 12.98 1.53 10.25
C VAL A 106 13.35 3.01 10.08
N VAL A 107 12.69 3.71 9.16
CA VAL A 107 13.00 5.09 8.77
C VAL A 107 11.76 5.99 8.86
N ASP A 108 10.72 5.52 9.54
CA ASP A 108 9.41 6.18 9.65
C ASP A 108 8.91 6.75 8.32
N PHE A 109 9.13 6.01 7.24
CA PHE A 109 8.67 6.41 5.91
C PHE A 109 7.21 5.97 5.72
N PHE A 110 6.40 6.89 5.21
CA PHE A 110 5.05 6.62 4.77
C PHE A 110 4.78 7.32 3.43
N ALA A 111 4.16 6.58 2.51
CA ALA A 111 3.64 7.13 1.28
C ALA A 111 2.35 6.42 0.85
N TYR A 112 1.41 7.18 0.28
CA TYR A 112 0.24 6.61 -0.38
C TYR A 112 -0.21 7.48 -1.54
N ALA A 113 -0.89 6.87 -2.50
CA ALA A 113 -1.51 7.58 -3.60
C ALA A 113 -2.77 6.91 -4.10
N ILE A 114 -3.63 7.70 -4.72
CA ILE A 114 -4.89 7.28 -5.31
C ILE A 114 -4.98 7.85 -6.72
N TRP A 115 -5.05 6.97 -7.70
CA TRP A 115 -5.39 7.32 -9.07
C TRP A 115 -6.86 7.01 -9.33
N SER A 116 -7.56 7.98 -9.93
CA SER A 116 -8.93 7.83 -10.39
C SER A 116 -8.99 6.85 -11.59
N PRO A 117 -10.18 6.31 -11.91
CA PRO A 117 -10.40 5.45 -13.07
C PRO A 117 -9.87 5.97 -14.41
N ASP A 118 -9.77 7.30 -14.58
CA ASP A 118 -9.23 7.95 -15.78
C ASP A 118 -7.69 8.04 -15.79
N GLY A 119 -7.02 7.55 -14.73
CA GLY A 119 -5.58 7.60 -14.55
C GLY A 119 -5.04 8.89 -13.95
N SER A 120 -5.90 9.85 -13.59
CA SER A 120 -5.48 11.09 -12.91
C SER A 120 -5.19 10.85 -11.43
N VAL A 121 -4.16 11.52 -10.89
CA VAL A 121 -3.85 11.48 -9.45
C VAL A 121 -4.91 12.29 -8.70
N ARG A 122 -5.67 11.62 -7.82
CA ARG A 122 -6.66 12.24 -6.94
C ARG A 122 -6.02 12.79 -5.66
N ARG A 123 -5.13 12.00 -5.07
CA ARG A 123 -4.40 12.30 -3.84
C ARG A 123 -3.09 11.54 -3.86
N SER A 124 -2.02 12.19 -3.44
CA SER A 124 -0.74 11.54 -3.20
C SER A 124 -0.01 12.28 -2.10
N PHE A 125 0.49 11.54 -1.12
CA PHE A 125 1.19 12.08 0.03
C PHE A 125 2.36 11.19 0.39
N SER A 126 3.51 11.77 0.69
CA SER A 126 4.70 11.04 1.10
C SER A 126 5.56 11.89 2.02
N LEU A 127 6.10 11.26 3.07
CA LEU A 127 6.97 11.90 4.03
C LEU A 127 7.85 10.89 4.78
N SER A 128 8.99 11.38 5.26
CA SER A 128 9.84 10.71 6.24
C SER A 128 10.55 11.76 7.09
N PRO A 129 10.97 11.45 8.33
CA PRO A 129 11.66 12.42 9.16
C PRO A 129 12.92 12.96 8.49
N ASP A 130 13.68 12.10 7.81
CA ASP A 130 14.93 12.48 7.14
C ASP A 130 14.72 13.43 5.95
N SER A 131 13.58 13.35 5.27
CA SER A 131 13.32 14.09 4.02
C SER A 131 12.25 15.18 4.15
N GLY A 132 11.52 15.23 5.27
CA GLY A 132 10.33 16.06 5.39
C GLY A 132 9.18 15.55 4.52
N VAL A 133 8.29 16.46 4.10
CA VAL A 133 7.22 16.13 3.14
C VAL A 133 7.83 16.08 1.74
N ILE A 134 7.78 14.91 1.12
CA ILE A 134 8.32 14.63 -0.21
C ILE A 134 7.27 14.94 -1.27
N GLU A 135 6.02 14.54 -1.03
CA GLU A 135 4.91 14.75 -1.96
C GLU A 135 3.63 15.15 -1.20
N ASP A 136 2.92 16.15 -1.74
CA ASP A 136 1.61 16.58 -1.23
C ASP A 136 0.75 17.12 -2.39
N ILE A 137 0.03 16.21 -3.05
CA ILE A 137 -0.77 16.49 -4.24
C ILE A 137 -2.23 16.13 -3.97
N GLY A 138 -3.15 16.97 -4.43
CA GLY A 138 -4.59 16.75 -4.33
C GLY A 138 -5.20 17.31 -3.05
N THR A 139 -6.47 16.97 -2.80
CA THR A 139 -7.18 17.42 -1.58
C THR A 139 -7.05 16.36 -0.50
N PRO A 140 -6.63 16.73 0.73
CA PRO A 140 -6.57 15.80 1.84
C PRO A 140 -7.90 15.06 2.08
N LEU A 141 -7.79 13.79 2.46
CA LEU A 141 -8.90 12.93 2.84
C LEU A 141 -9.22 13.11 4.33
N PRO A 142 -10.46 12.79 4.77
CA PRO A 142 -10.88 13.04 6.16
C PRO A 142 -9.98 12.41 7.22
N PHE A 143 -9.39 11.24 6.97
CA PHE A 143 -8.50 10.59 7.94
C PHE A 143 -7.18 11.35 8.15
N GLU A 144 -6.77 12.21 7.22
CA GLU A 144 -5.54 13.00 7.33
C GLU A 144 -5.71 14.21 8.26
N GLU A 145 -6.94 14.66 8.53
CA GLU A 145 -7.22 15.92 9.21
C GLU A 145 -6.55 16.02 10.59
N LYS A 146 -6.60 14.94 11.40
CA LYS A 146 -5.93 14.86 12.71
C LYS A 146 -4.43 15.14 12.58
N TYR A 147 -3.79 14.50 11.61
CA TYR A 147 -2.35 14.52 11.43
C TYR A 147 -1.87 15.85 10.86
N LEU A 148 -2.58 16.39 9.87
CA LEU A 148 -2.27 17.69 9.27
C LEU A 148 -2.47 18.86 10.25
N ALA A 149 -3.39 18.73 11.20
CA ALA A 149 -3.54 19.68 12.30
C ALA A 149 -2.42 19.57 13.37
N GLY A 150 -1.66 18.46 13.35
CA GLY A 150 -0.77 18.04 14.42
C GLY A 150 -1.52 17.20 15.45
N ASP A 151 -0.99 16.02 15.76
CA ASP A 151 -1.56 15.09 16.72
C ASP A 151 -1.17 15.49 18.15
N PRO A 152 -2.12 15.95 19.00
CA PRO A 152 -1.80 16.36 20.36
C PRO A 152 -1.21 15.23 21.20
N GLU A 153 -1.67 13.99 20.99
CA GLU A 153 -1.21 12.83 21.76
C GLU A 153 0.26 12.54 21.45
N PHE A 154 0.65 12.61 20.17
CA PHE A 154 2.05 12.47 19.77
C PHE A 154 2.91 13.62 20.28
N ILE A 155 2.44 14.86 20.18
CA ILE A 155 3.19 16.04 20.65
C ILE A 155 3.48 15.95 22.15
N GLU A 156 2.56 15.41 22.95
CA GLU A 156 2.79 15.17 24.38
C GLU A 156 3.87 14.10 24.67
N THR A 157 4.22 13.27 23.69
CA THR A 157 5.30 12.27 23.82
C THR A 157 6.69 12.83 23.48
N LEU A 158 6.76 13.96 22.78
CA LEU A 158 8.03 14.58 22.39
C LEU A 158 8.62 15.35 23.57
N ASP A 159 9.92 15.17 23.81
CA ASP A 159 10.66 15.98 24.78
C ASP A 159 11.02 17.36 24.18
N GLU A 160 11.33 18.35 25.03
CA GLU A 160 11.71 19.70 24.56
C GLU A 160 12.97 19.70 23.66
N ASP A 161 13.80 18.66 23.78
CA ASP A 161 15.03 18.44 23.01
C ASP A 161 14.83 17.48 21.80
N ASP A 162 13.60 17.00 21.53
CA ASP A 162 13.33 16.16 20.36
C ASP A 162 13.29 17.00 19.07
N ASP A 163 14.31 16.84 18.23
CA ASP A 163 14.41 17.46 16.90
C ASP A 163 13.52 16.76 15.84
N TYR A 164 12.42 16.10 16.26
CA TYR A 164 11.53 15.40 15.32
C TYR A 164 10.80 16.41 14.43
N PRO A 165 10.86 16.27 13.09
CA PRO A 165 10.43 17.33 12.18
C PRO A 165 8.91 17.44 12.00
N PHE A 166 8.15 16.47 12.52
CA PHE A 166 6.69 16.41 12.38
C PHE A 166 5.96 16.51 13.71
N ARG A 167 4.69 16.90 13.62
CA ARG A 167 3.76 16.97 14.76
C ARG A 167 2.88 15.73 14.89
N PHE A 168 3.28 14.64 14.25
CA PHE A 168 2.65 13.32 14.32
C PHE A 168 3.68 12.28 13.86
N HIS A 169 3.48 11.01 14.23
CA HIS A 169 4.31 9.93 13.72
C HIS A 169 3.84 9.52 12.31
N PRO A 170 4.70 9.50 11.27
CA PRO A 170 4.30 9.12 9.91
C PRO A 170 3.63 7.74 9.82
N LEU A 171 4.07 6.77 10.62
CA LEU A 171 3.45 5.44 10.65
C LEU A 171 2.04 5.43 11.27
N ASP A 172 1.71 6.36 12.17
CA ASP A 172 0.34 6.47 12.67
C ASP A 172 -0.60 6.93 11.56
N LEU A 173 -0.13 7.84 10.70
CA LEU A 173 -0.86 8.24 9.50
C LEU A 173 -0.92 7.10 8.47
N ALA A 174 0.13 6.28 8.34
CA ALA A 174 0.13 5.09 7.50
C ALA A 174 -0.97 4.10 7.93
N GLU A 175 -1.05 3.81 9.22
CA GLU A 175 -2.09 2.94 9.78
C GLU A 175 -3.48 3.56 9.61
N ALA A 176 -3.65 4.87 9.79
CA ALA A 176 -4.92 5.53 9.50
C ALA A 176 -5.32 5.42 8.02
N ALA A 177 -4.36 5.50 7.09
CA ALA A 177 -4.59 5.28 5.67
C ALA A 177 -4.99 3.83 5.36
N LEU A 178 -4.32 2.84 5.96
CA LEU A 178 -4.71 1.43 5.84
C LEU A 178 -6.16 1.20 6.27
N ARG A 179 -6.52 1.72 7.45
CA ARG A 179 -7.87 1.62 7.99
C ARG A 179 -8.89 2.29 7.07
N ALA A 180 -8.63 3.51 6.64
CA ALA A 180 -9.60 4.29 5.87
C ALA A 180 -9.78 3.78 4.43
N LEU A 181 -8.73 3.25 3.80
CA LEU A 181 -8.74 2.87 2.39
C LEU A 181 -8.99 1.37 2.17
N PHE A 182 -8.53 0.53 3.10
CA PHE A 182 -8.57 -0.94 2.95
C PHE A 182 -9.28 -1.65 4.09
N GLY A 183 -9.54 -0.96 5.21
CA GLY A 183 -10.30 -1.47 6.35
C GLY A 183 -9.57 -2.55 7.14
N PHE A 184 -8.26 -2.39 7.30
CA PHE A 184 -7.43 -3.18 8.22
C PHE A 184 -6.26 -2.34 8.72
N ASN A 185 -5.53 -2.86 9.71
CA ASN A 185 -4.28 -2.30 10.24
C ASN A 185 -3.26 -3.43 10.42
N TYR A 186 -1.95 -3.12 10.40
CA TYR A 186 -0.92 -4.08 10.79
C TYR A 186 -0.62 -3.98 12.29
N GLU A 187 -0.33 -2.78 12.78
CA GLU A 187 0.03 -2.50 14.18
C GLU A 187 -1.00 -1.64 14.93
N GLY A 188 -2.01 -1.12 14.22
CA GLY A 188 -3.11 -0.35 14.80
C GLY A 188 -4.17 -1.18 15.55
N MET A 189 -5.29 -0.54 15.89
CA MET A 189 -6.42 -1.22 16.54
C MET A 189 -7.06 -2.24 15.60
N TRP A 190 -7.24 -3.45 16.11
CA TRP A 190 -7.98 -4.52 15.43
C TRP A 190 -9.47 -4.41 15.78
N GLU A 191 -10.32 -4.54 14.77
CA GLU A 191 -11.78 -4.58 14.91
C GLU A 191 -12.31 -6.01 14.70
N ASP A 192 -13.46 -6.34 15.31
CA ASP A 192 -14.03 -7.70 15.26
C ASP A 192 -14.34 -8.18 13.83
N ASP A 193 -14.55 -7.25 12.89
CA ASP A 193 -14.83 -7.52 11.49
C ASP A 193 -13.62 -7.36 10.57
N ASP A 194 -12.41 -7.19 11.10
CA ASP A 194 -11.20 -7.08 10.28
C ASP A 194 -10.97 -8.34 9.42
N PRO A 195 -10.48 -8.19 8.18
CA PRO A 195 -10.12 -9.33 7.36
C PRO A 195 -8.93 -10.08 7.99
N ALA A 196 -9.02 -11.41 8.02
CA ALA A 196 -7.89 -12.26 8.42
C ALA A 196 -6.80 -12.24 7.32
N LEU A 197 -5.84 -11.32 7.43
CA LEU A 197 -4.85 -11.05 6.39
C LEU A 197 -4.00 -12.28 6.04
N GLU A 198 -3.75 -13.16 7.00
CA GLU A 198 -3.05 -14.43 6.83
C GLU A 198 -3.83 -15.42 5.96
N GLU A 199 -5.16 -15.28 5.89
CA GLU A 199 -6.05 -16.10 5.06
C GLU A 199 -6.24 -15.52 3.65
N ILE A 200 -5.86 -14.25 3.42
CA ILE A 200 -5.88 -13.62 2.09
C ILE A 200 -4.65 -14.08 1.30
N VAL A 201 -4.77 -15.22 0.63
CA VAL A 201 -3.68 -15.84 -0.14
C VAL A 201 -3.27 -14.99 -1.34
N LEU A 202 -1.97 -14.79 -1.50
CA LEU A 202 -1.34 -14.19 -2.68
C LEU A 202 -0.40 -15.22 -3.35
N SER A 203 -0.50 -15.37 -4.67
CA SER A 203 0.45 -16.21 -5.42
C SER A 203 1.80 -15.51 -5.52
N GLY A 204 2.88 -16.23 -5.22
CA GLY A 204 4.24 -15.71 -5.28
C GLY A 204 4.92 -15.96 -6.62
N PHE A 205 5.69 -14.98 -7.09
CA PHE A 205 6.46 -15.03 -8.33
C PHE A 205 7.86 -14.45 -8.12
N ALA A 206 8.90 -15.14 -8.56
CA ALA A 206 10.21 -14.55 -8.78
C ALA A 206 10.21 -13.91 -10.18
N VAL A 207 10.64 -12.65 -10.26
CA VAL A 207 10.73 -11.87 -11.50
C VAL A 207 12.17 -11.40 -11.70
N THR A 208 12.74 -11.71 -12.86
CA THR A 208 14.10 -11.28 -13.22
C THR A 208 14.10 -10.63 -14.59
N PRO A 209 14.79 -9.49 -14.79
CA PRO A 209 14.94 -8.89 -16.12
C PRO A 209 15.53 -9.92 -17.10
N SER A 210 14.91 -10.06 -18.29
CA SER A 210 15.41 -10.93 -19.36
C SER A 210 16.61 -10.33 -20.12
#